data_AF-A0A7M5XKR2-F1
#
_entry.id   AF-A0A7M5XKR2-F1
#
_cell.length_a   1.000
_cell.length_b   1.000
_cell.length_c   1.000
_cell.angle_alpha   90.00
_cell.angle_beta   90.00
_cell.angle_gamma   90.00
#
_symmetry.space_group_name_H-M   'P 1'
#
loop_
_entity.id
_entity.type
_entity.pdbx_description
1 polymer ?
#
loop_
_entity_poly.entity_id
_entity_poly.type
_entity_poly.pdbx_seq_one_letter_code
_entity_poly.pdbx_strand_id
1 'polypeptide(L)'
;MINKSLSDPNGKVRFLMATIAFGMGIDCKGLHTVIHFGTPSDMDDYFQESGRVGRDGAQSRAILLTYPHCLVSPKISKGMKAYAKNSEVCRRKVLMAQYSTDSFQSFQPLHLCCDVCEKQCDCNQEDCKSIDLHEFGLTDQTEPVVECSLNSDGIKYLKLKLTKLRESLIADHEGVVSPSISSGFSLECITQIVNIASCSLTEEDIYVKTALMNKSVITQIHELVRQVVTEPLFEKKDFDDEYYFSDESNDDSDPENSSRYRFSNDSSGESDCE
;
A
#
# COMPACT_ATOMS: atom_id res chain seq x y z
N MET A 1 3.03 -10.36 -26.45
CA MET A 1 3.58 -9.09 -27.00
C MET A 1 4.43 -8.34 -25.96
N ILE A 2 3.96 -8.18 -24.73
CA ILE A 2 4.67 -7.47 -23.65
C ILE A 2 5.97 -8.16 -23.24
N ASN A 3 5.95 -9.49 -22.99
CA ASN A 3 7.14 -10.25 -22.58
C ASN A 3 8.34 -10.08 -23.53
N LYS A 4 8.09 -10.16 -24.84
CA LYS A 4 9.14 -9.97 -25.86
C LYS A 4 9.73 -8.57 -25.82
N SER A 5 8.91 -7.55 -25.54
CA SER A 5 9.41 -6.18 -25.41
C SER A 5 10.11 -5.93 -24.08
N LEU A 6 9.78 -6.65 -23.01
CA LEU A 6 10.46 -6.52 -21.71
C LEU A 6 11.86 -7.15 -21.72
N SER A 7 12.02 -8.26 -22.45
CA SER A 7 13.30 -8.97 -22.55
C SER A 7 14.24 -8.42 -23.64
N ASP A 8 13.76 -7.55 -24.52
CA ASP A 8 14.56 -6.94 -25.60
C ASP A 8 15.23 -5.64 -25.11
N PRO A 9 16.57 -5.50 -25.19
CA PRO A 9 17.26 -4.24 -24.87
C PRO A 9 16.75 -3.04 -25.69
N ASN A 10 16.25 -3.26 -26.90
CA ASN A 10 15.64 -2.25 -27.78
C ASN A 10 14.11 -2.22 -27.68
N GLY A 11 13.54 -2.97 -26.74
CA GLY A 11 12.12 -3.01 -26.48
C GLY A 11 11.60 -1.68 -25.95
N LYS A 12 10.34 -1.37 -26.29
CA LYS A 12 9.67 -0.13 -25.89
C LYS A 12 9.23 -0.14 -24.43
N VAL A 13 8.94 -1.33 -23.88
CA VAL A 13 8.54 -1.52 -22.48
C VAL A 13 9.79 -1.69 -21.61
N ARG A 14 9.99 -0.78 -20.65
CA ARG A 14 11.18 -0.76 -19.78
C ARG A 14 10.92 -1.25 -18.37
N PHE A 15 9.69 -1.10 -17.88
CA PHE A 15 9.25 -1.57 -16.58
C PHE A 15 7.80 -2.07 -16.68
N LEU A 16 7.43 -2.91 -15.72
CA LEU A 16 6.09 -3.45 -15.60
C LEU A 16 5.64 -3.29 -14.15
N MET A 17 4.49 -2.66 -13.95
CA MET A 17 3.80 -2.67 -12.66
C MET A 17 2.83 -3.84 -12.65
N ALA A 18 2.95 -4.71 -11.65
CA ALA A 18 2.16 -5.93 -11.53
C ALA A 18 1.71 -6.11 -10.08
N THR A 19 0.52 -6.65 -9.91
CA THR A 19 0.06 -7.22 -8.62
C THR A 19 0.42 -8.71 -8.55
N ILE A 20 0.34 -9.30 -7.36
CA ILE A 20 0.67 -10.71 -7.09
C ILE A 20 0.02 -11.66 -8.12
N ALA A 21 -1.26 -11.44 -8.41
CA ALA A 21 -2.03 -12.24 -9.37
C ALA A 21 -1.51 -12.15 -10.82
N PHE A 22 -0.95 -11.00 -11.23
CA PHE A 22 -0.40 -10.82 -12.56
C PHE A 22 1.02 -11.41 -12.69
N GLY A 23 1.77 -11.44 -11.59
CA GLY A 23 3.13 -11.97 -11.56
C GLY A 23 3.22 -13.43 -11.96
N MET A 24 2.23 -14.26 -11.58
CA MET A 24 2.26 -15.72 -11.74
C MET A 24 2.45 -16.22 -13.18
N GLY A 25 2.03 -15.44 -14.19
CA GLY A 25 2.13 -15.82 -15.62
C GLY A 25 3.33 -15.26 -16.38
N ILE A 26 4.21 -14.48 -15.72
CA ILE A 26 5.32 -13.81 -16.38
C ILE A 26 6.61 -14.62 -16.17
N ASP A 27 7.02 -15.35 -17.20
CA ASP A 27 8.34 -15.97 -17.31
C ASP A 27 9.16 -15.25 -18.37
N CYS A 28 9.76 -14.11 -17.99
CA CYS A 28 10.63 -13.33 -18.86
C CYS A 28 12.08 -13.47 -18.40
N LYS A 29 12.91 -14.13 -19.21
CA LYS A 29 14.37 -14.10 -19.04
C LYS A 29 14.88 -12.68 -19.37
N GLY A 30 15.94 -12.22 -18.70
CA GLY A 30 16.49 -10.87 -18.88
C GLY A 30 15.91 -9.79 -17.94
N LEU A 31 15.09 -10.16 -16.95
CA LEU A 31 14.71 -9.26 -15.87
C LEU A 31 15.71 -9.37 -14.72
N HIS A 32 16.29 -8.24 -14.32
CA HIS A 32 17.39 -8.19 -13.35
C HIS A 32 17.04 -7.37 -12.10
N THR A 33 15.86 -6.76 -12.04
CA THR A 33 15.44 -5.96 -10.89
C THR A 33 13.95 -6.13 -10.64
N VAL A 34 13.61 -6.41 -9.39
CA VAL A 34 12.24 -6.42 -8.88
C VAL A 34 12.17 -5.48 -7.69
N ILE A 35 11.13 -4.66 -7.67
CA ILE A 35 10.88 -3.68 -6.61
C ILE A 35 9.51 -4.01 -6.01
N HIS A 36 9.50 -4.37 -4.74
CA HIS A 36 8.27 -4.54 -3.98
C HIS A 36 7.87 -3.17 -3.44
N PHE A 37 6.82 -2.60 -4.04
CA PHE A 37 6.24 -1.33 -3.61
C PHE A 37 5.25 -1.60 -2.48
N GLY A 38 5.77 -1.64 -1.25
CA GLY A 38 5.07 -2.15 -0.07
C GLY A 38 5.59 -3.51 0.37
N THR A 39 5.28 -3.88 1.61
CA THR A 39 5.73 -5.15 2.18
C THR A 39 4.77 -6.28 1.81
N PRO A 40 5.24 -7.39 1.21
CA PRO A 40 4.43 -8.59 1.00
C PRO A 40 3.78 -9.13 2.28
N SER A 41 2.72 -9.93 2.14
CA SER A 41 1.98 -10.54 3.25
C SER A 41 2.88 -11.45 4.09
N ASP A 42 3.68 -12.27 3.44
CA ASP A 42 4.61 -13.18 4.10
C ASP A 42 5.95 -13.31 3.37
N MET A 43 6.85 -14.09 3.97
CA MET A 43 8.19 -14.31 3.43
C MET A 43 8.19 -15.25 2.21
N ASP A 44 7.21 -16.15 2.08
CA ASP A 44 7.11 -17.07 0.95
C ASP A 44 6.69 -16.32 -0.32
N ASP A 45 5.72 -15.40 -0.19
CA ASP A 45 5.31 -14.46 -1.24
C ASP A 45 6.51 -13.65 -1.71
N TYR A 46 7.22 -12.99 -0.78
CA TYR A 46 8.41 -12.21 -1.09
C TYR A 46 9.49 -13.05 -1.78
N PHE A 47 9.71 -14.29 -1.31
CA PHE A 47 10.70 -15.20 -1.90
C PHE A 47 10.32 -15.59 -3.33
N GLN A 48 9.06 -15.96 -3.57
CA GLN A 48 8.57 -16.35 -4.89
C GLN A 48 8.59 -15.17 -5.89
N GLU A 49 8.14 -13.99 -5.45
CA GLU A 49 8.11 -12.76 -6.24
C GLU A 49 9.53 -12.30 -6.59
N SER A 50 10.43 -12.31 -5.60
CA SER A 50 11.85 -12.00 -5.80
C SER A 50 12.53 -12.98 -6.76
N GLY A 51 12.14 -14.26 -6.74
CA GLY A 51 12.66 -15.31 -7.62
C GLY A 51 12.24 -15.21 -9.10
N ARG A 52 11.52 -14.15 -9.49
CA ARG A 52 11.15 -13.89 -10.90
C ARG A 52 12.27 -13.25 -11.72
N VAL A 53 13.26 -12.64 -11.06
CA VAL A 53 14.43 -12.02 -11.73
C VAL A 53 15.65 -12.96 -11.68
N GLY A 54 16.63 -12.73 -12.55
CA GLY A 54 17.91 -13.46 -12.54
C GLY A 54 17.83 -14.93 -12.97
N ARG A 55 16.78 -15.33 -13.70
CA ARG A 55 16.60 -16.70 -14.22
C ARG A 55 17.60 -17.11 -15.32
N ASP A 56 18.33 -16.14 -15.86
CA ASP A 56 19.46 -16.32 -16.76
C ASP A 56 20.81 -16.50 -16.03
N GLY A 57 20.81 -16.43 -14.70
CA GLY A 57 22.00 -16.54 -13.86
C GLY A 57 22.78 -15.24 -13.72
N ALA A 58 22.32 -14.14 -14.33
CA ALA A 58 22.95 -12.83 -14.17
C ALA A 58 22.64 -12.20 -12.81
N GLN A 59 23.60 -11.41 -12.29
CA GLN A 59 23.43 -10.70 -11.03
C GLN A 59 22.18 -9.82 -11.09
N SER A 60 21.32 -9.98 -10.10
CA SER A 60 19.99 -9.36 -10.04
C SER A 60 19.71 -8.77 -8.67
N ARG A 61 18.73 -7.86 -8.60
CA ARG A 61 18.38 -7.11 -7.40
C ARG A 61 16.92 -7.33 -7.03
N ALA A 62 16.67 -7.63 -5.77
CA ALA A 62 15.37 -7.57 -5.15
C ALA A 62 15.38 -6.41 -4.15
N ILE A 63 14.52 -5.43 -4.37
CA ILE A 63 14.39 -4.24 -3.53
C ILE A 63 13.05 -4.32 -2.81
N LEU A 64 13.06 -4.15 -1.49
CA LEU A 64 11.87 -4.10 -0.66
C LEU A 64 11.71 -2.68 -0.13
N LEU A 65 10.65 -1.98 -0.57
CA LEU A 65 10.31 -0.66 -0.03
C LEU A 65 9.34 -0.85 1.14
N THR A 66 9.82 -0.56 2.35
CA THR A 66 9.05 -0.73 3.58
C THR A 66 8.47 0.60 4.04
N TYR A 67 7.18 0.63 4.32
CA TYR A 67 6.51 1.79 4.90
C TYR A 67 6.10 1.50 6.35
N PRO A 68 6.13 2.49 7.25
CA PRO A 68 5.70 2.33 8.64
C PRO A 68 4.31 1.67 8.81
N HIS A 69 3.33 2.08 7.99
CA HIS A 69 1.99 1.51 8.01
C HIS A 69 1.96 0.00 7.67
N CYS A 70 2.86 -0.47 6.80
CA CYS A 70 3.00 -1.90 6.51
C CYS A 70 3.51 -2.67 7.75
N LEU A 71 4.43 -2.10 8.51
CA LEU A 71 5.06 -2.79 9.64
C LEU A 71 4.13 -2.95 10.85
N VAL A 72 3.08 -2.14 10.95
CA VAL A 72 2.03 -2.29 11.97
C VAL A 72 0.83 -3.11 11.49
N SER A 73 0.59 -3.17 10.17
CA SER A 73 -0.58 -3.83 9.58
C SER A 73 -0.73 -5.29 10.03
N PRO A 74 -1.91 -5.72 10.49
CA PRO A 74 -2.14 -7.12 10.86
C PRO A 74 -2.13 -8.08 9.65
N LYS A 75 -2.26 -7.54 8.43
CA LYS A 75 -2.24 -8.32 7.17
C LYS A 75 -0.86 -8.89 6.86
N ILE A 76 0.20 -8.36 7.48
CA ILE A 76 1.58 -8.80 7.25
C ILE A 76 2.02 -9.68 8.42
N SER A 77 2.57 -10.85 8.07
CA SER A 77 3.05 -11.85 9.02
C SER A 77 4.18 -11.30 9.91
N LYS A 78 4.28 -11.87 11.13
CA LYS A 78 5.36 -11.52 12.07
C LYS A 78 6.75 -11.79 11.48
N GLY A 79 6.89 -12.88 10.73
CA GLY A 79 8.13 -13.25 10.04
C GLY A 79 8.55 -12.20 9.03
N MET A 80 7.63 -11.76 8.17
CA MET A 80 7.94 -10.74 7.16
C MET A 80 8.27 -9.37 7.77
N LYS A 81 7.60 -8.98 8.86
CA LYS A 81 7.95 -7.78 9.63
C LYS A 81 9.35 -7.86 10.24
N ALA A 82 9.71 -9.02 10.81
CA ALA A 82 11.04 -9.25 11.36
C ALA A 82 12.11 -9.22 10.26
N TYR A 83 11.82 -9.83 9.10
CA TYR A 83 12.69 -9.79 7.93
C TYR A 83 12.91 -8.35 7.43
N ALA A 84 11.85 -7.56 7.30
CA ALA A 84 11.92 -6.16 6.86
C ALA A 84 12.80 -5.31 7.81
N LYS A 85 12.61 -5.47 9.13
CA LYS A 85 13.34 -4.72 10.17
C LYS A 85 14.77 -5.22 10.43
N ASN A 86 15.13 -6.39 9.89
CA ASN A 86 16.45 -6.98 10.11
C ASN A 86 17.56 -6.12 9.48
N SER A 87 18.52 -5.72 10.30
CA SER A 87 19.70 -4.94 9.91
C SER A 87 21.03 -5.64 10.26
N GLU A 88 20.97 -6.81 10.90
CA GLU A 88 22.13 -7.47 11.51
C GLU A 88 22.49 -8.80 10.84
N VAL A 89 21.48 -9.59 10.45
CA VAL A 89 21.69 -10.93 9.87
C VAL A 89 21.61 -10.84 8.34
N CYS A 90 22.46 -11.56 7.62
CA CYS A 90 22.40 -11.66 6.16
C CYS A 90 20.97 -12.02 5.69
N ARG A 91 20.41 -11.23 4.78
CA ARG A 91 19.03 -11.44 4.30
C ARG A 91 18.82 -12.83 3.68
N ARG A 92 19.81 -13.34 2.95
CA ARG A 92 19.75 -14.69 2.37
C ARG A 92 19.74 -15.78 3.43
N LYS A 93 20.51 -15.63 4.52
CA LYS A 93 20.48 -16.58 5.64
C LYS A 93 19.10 -16.65 6.28
N VAL A 94 18.46 -15.50 6.49
CA VAL A 94 17.10 -15.46 7.06
C VAL A 94 16.09 -16.17 6.14
N LEU A 95 16.14 -15.91 4.83
CA LEU A 95 15.25 -16.59 3.87
C LEU A 95 15.51 -18.10 3.79
N MET A 96 16.78 -18.53 3.75
CA MET A 96 17.14 -19.94 3.64
C MET A 96 16.82 -20.75 4.91
N ALA A 97 16.90 -20.12 6.08
CA ALA A 97 16.56 -20.76 7.36
C ALA A 97 15.10 -21.25 7.40
N GLN A 98 14.18 -20.58 6.69
CA GLN A 98 12.79 -21.00 6.59
C GLN A 98 12.62 -22.38 5.91
N TYR A 99 13.53 -22.73 5.01
CA TYR A 99 13.52 -23.99 4.26
C TYR A 99 14.51 -25.03 4.81
N SER A 100 14.83 -24.94 6.11
CA SER A 100 15.72 -25.88 6.82
C SER A 100 17.09 -26.05 6.16
N THR A 101 17.60 -24.99 5.52
CA THR A 101 18.91 -24.98 4.88
C THR A 101 19.91 -24.27 5.79
N ASP A 102 20.54 -25.04 6.68
CA ASP A 102 21.46 -24.51 7.70
C ASP A 102 22.86 -24.18 7.16
N SER A 103 23.17 -24.58 5.93
CA SER A 103 24.52 -24.53 5.34
C SER A 103 24.76 -23.34 4.39
N PHE A 104 23.95 -22.28 4.45
CA PHE A 104 24.13 -21.14 3.56
C PHE A 104 25.33 -20.25 3.96
N GLN A 105 26.27 -20.11 3.03
CA GLN A 105 27.38 -19.16 3.13
C GLN A 105 27.05 -17.88 2.36
N SER A 106 27.40 -16.73 2.96
CA SER A 106 27.24 -15.43 2.30
C SER A 106 28.02 -15.39 0.98
N PHE A 107 27.43 -14.77 -0.04
CA PHE A 107 28.06 -14.65 -1.34
C PHE A 107 29.27 -13.72 -1.29
N GLN A 108 30.27 -14.00 -2.12
CA GLN A 108 31.48 -13.19 -2.26
C GLN A 108 31.60 -12.65 -3.69
N PRO A 109 31.94 -11.36 -3.86
CA PRO A 109 32.18 -10.36 -2.81
C PRO A 109 30.89 -9.98 -2.04
N LEU A 110 31.05 -9.59 -0.77
CA LEU A 110 29.91 -9.33 0.15
C LEU A 110 28.94 -8.25 -0.34
N HIS A 111 29.40 -7.25 -1.10
CA HIS A 111 28.53 -6.20 -1.66
C HIS A 111 27.56 -6.70 -2.74
N LEU A 112 27.77 -7.91 -3.28
CA LEU A 112 26.81 -8.58 -4.18
C LEU A 112 25.85 -9.52 -3.43
N CYS A 113 25.97 -9.63 -2.11
CA CYS A 113 25.17 -10.53 -1.29
C CYS A 113 23.82 -9.92 -0.88
N CYS A 114 23.84 -8.88 -0.05
CA CYS A 114 22.67 -8.11 0.37
C CYS A 114 23.14 -6.81 1.03
N ASP A 115 22.21 -5.88 1.28
CA ASP A 115 22.42 -4.61 1.98
C ASP A 115 23.09 -4.77 3.36
N VAL A 116 22.77 -5.82 4.11
CA VAL A 116 23.40 -6.09 5.41
C VAL A 116 24.85 -6.53 5.26
N CYS A 117 25.14 -7.41 4.30
CA CYS A 117 26.49 -7.91 4.06
C CYS A 117 27.38 -6.85 3.40
N GLU A 118 26.82 -6.00 2.54
CA GLU A 118 27.53 -4.93 1.84
C GLU A 118 28.20 -3.96 2.81
N LYS A 119 27.54 -3.64 3.94
CA LYS A 119 28.09 -2.78 5.00
C LYS A 119 29.43 -3.29 5.55
N GLN A 120 29.66 -4.60 5.48
CA GLN A 120 30.88 -5.27 5.95
C GLN A 120 31.88 -5.57 4.82
N CYS A 121 31.61 -5.13 3.59
CA CYS A 121 32.47 -5.42 2.45
C CYS A 121 33.68 -4.46 2.37
N ASP A 122 34.86 -5.04 2.17
CA ASP A 122 36.16 -4.38 2.10
C ASP A 122 36.95 -4.72 0.82
N CYS A 123 36.26 -5.18 -0.24
CA CYS A 123 36.90 -5.66 -1.46
C CYS A 123 37.55 -4.57 -2.35
N ASN A 124 37.31 -3.29 -2.07
CA ASN A 124 37.84 -2.12 -2.80
C ASN A 124 37.60 -2.13 -4.32
N GLN A 125 36.54 -2.81 -4.79
CA GLN A 125 36.10 -2.75 -6.20
C GLN A 125 35.33 -1.46 -6.48
N GLU A 126 35.28 -1.00 -7.73
CA GLU A 126 34.64 0.27 -8.12
C GLU A 126 33.13 0.32 -7.83
N ASP A 127 32.46 -0.83 -7.86
CA ASP A 127 31.04 -1.01 -7.58
C ASP A 127 30.73 -1.26 -6.09
N CYS A 128 31.76 -1.40 -5.25
CA CYS A 128 31.60 -1.63 -3.81
C CYS A 128 31.09 -0.35 -3.12
N LYS A 129 30.00 -0.46 -2.35
CA LYS A 129 29.33 0.66 -1.64
C LYS A 129 28.74 1.72 -2.59
N SER A 130 28.49 1.36 -3.84
CA SER A 130 27.95 2.26 -4.86
C SER A 130 26.43 2.45 -4.78
N ILE A 131 25.74 1.66 -3.95
CA ILE A 131 24.28 1.68 -3.88
C ILE A 131 23.82 2.60 -2.75
N ASP A 132 23.52 3.83 -3.12
CA ASP A 132 22.84 4.79 -2.24
C ASP A 132 21.34 4.48 -2.21
N LEU A 133 20.93 3.52 -1.36
CA LEU A 133 19.52 3.37 -1.00
C LEU A 133 19.14 4.53 -0.08
N HIS A 134 18.86 5.68 -0.68
CA HIS A 134 18.45 6.88 0.01
C HIS A 134 17.27 6.57 0.95
N GLU A 135 17.42 6.82 2.25
CA GLU A 135 16.28 6.93 3.15
C GLU A 135 15.47 8.14 2.67
N PHE A 136 14.30 7.89 2.07
CA PHE A 136 13.31 8.94 1.83
C PHE A 136 12.65 9.26 3.17
N GLY A 137 13.39 9.94 4.04
CA GLY A 137 12.93 10.37 5.35
C GLY A 137 11.79 11.38 5.20
N LEU A 138 10.67 11.10 5.84
CA LEU A 138 9.73 12.14 6.27
C LEU A 138 10.55 13.05 7.20
N THR A 139 10.68 14.33 6.84
CA THR A 139 11.44 15.31 7.61
C THR A 139 10.94 15.36 9.05
N ASP A 140 11.86 15.25 10.02
CA ASP A 140 11.63 15.47 11.46
C ASP A 140 11.09 16.89 11.70
N GLN A 141 9.78 17.06 11.58
CA GLN A 141 9.08 18.15 12.22
C GLN A 141 8.29 17.53 13.35
N THR A 142 8.47 18.05 14.56
CA THR A 142 7.66 17.66 15.72
C THR A 142 6.21 18.02 15.41
N GLU A 143 5.42 17.00 15.06
CA GLU A 143 4.02 17.19 14.73
C GLU A 143 3.22 17.54 16.00
N PRO A 144 2.25 18.45 15.91
CA PRO A 144 1.41 18.81 17.03
C PRO A 144 0.59 17.59 17.48
N VAL A 145 0.73 17.22 18.75
CA VAL A 145 -0.06 16.15 19.36
C VAL A 145 -1.43 16.71 19.74
N VAL A 146 -2.50 16.01 19.36
CA VAL A 146 -3.86 16.33 19.82
C VAL A 146 -4.28 15.28 20.84
N GLU A 147 -4.42 15.66 22.11
CA GLU A 147 -5.03 14.80 23.13
C GLU A 147 -6.54 14.70 22.88
N CYS A 148 -7.01 13.56 22.38
CA CYS A 148 -8.43 13.38 22.09
C CYS A 148 -9.12 12.62 23.23
N SER A 149 -10.18 13.21 23.78
CA SER A 149 -11.15 12.50 24.62
C SER A 149 -12.58 12.84 24.14
N LEU A 150 -13.02 12.14 23.09
CA LEU A 150 -14.34 12.33 22.52
C LEU A 150 -15.39 11.46 23.23
N ASN A 151 -16.55 12.04 23.52
CA ASN A 151 -17.74 11.30 23.95
C ASN A 151 -18.48 10.70 22.73
N SER A 152 -19.56 9.95 22.96
CA SER A 152 -20.34 9.31 21.89
C SER A 152 -20.86 10.29 20.82
N ASP A 153 -21.20 11.51 21.22
CA ASP A 153 -21.73 12.53 20.32
C ASP A 153 -20.61 13.21 19.52
N GLY A 154 -19.46 13.45 20.14
CA GLY A 154 -18.24 13.91 19.47
C GLY A 154 -17.74 12.92 18.42
N ILE A 155 -17.83 11.61 18.70
CA ILE A 155 -17.52 10.53 17.75
C ILE A 155 -18.44 10.60 16.52
N LYS A 156 -19.76 10.75 16.73
CA LYS A 156 -20.74 10.89 15.64
C LYS A 156 -20.48 12.15 14.81
N TYR A 157 -20.22 13.28 15.48
CA TYR A 157 -19.92 14.55 14.83
C TYR A 157 -18.61 14.50 14.02
N LEU A 158 -17.57 13.86 14.56
CA LEU A 158 -16.32 13.62 13.84
C LEU A 158 -16.56 12.78 12.58
N LYS A 159 -17.32 11.68 12.70
CA LYS A 159 -17.67 10.83 11.55
C LYS A 159 -18.40 11.62 10.46
N LEU A 160 -19.32 12.51 10.85
CA LEU A 160 -20.04 13.40 9.91
C LEU A 160 -19.07 14.36 9.19
N LYS A 161 -18.19 15.04 9.92
CA LYS A 161 -17.21 15.98 9.34
C LYS A 161 -16.25 15.27 8.38
N LEU A 162 -15.75 14.09 8.75
CA LEU A 162 -14.88 13.28 7.89
C LEU A 162 -15.60 12.80 6.63
N THR A 163 -16.87 12.44 6.73
CA THR A 163 -17.69 12.04 5.57
C THR A 163 -17.87 13.21 4.60
N LYS A 164 -18.14 14.42 5.11
CA LYS A 164 -18.23 15.64 4.29
C LYS A 164 -16.89 16.00 3.62
N LEU A 165 -15.77 15.88 4.33
CA LEU A 165 -14.44 16.06 3.74
C LEU A 165 -14.19 15.05 2.59
N ARG A 166 -14.61 13.79 2.78
CA ARG A 166 -14.51 12.78 1.74
C ARG A 166 -15.33 13.18 0.50
N GLU A 167 -16.56 13.64 0.69
CA GLU A 167 -17.42 14.09 -0.41
C GLU A 167 -16.82 15.26 -1.19
N SER A 168 -16.23 16.25 -0.50
CA SER A 168 -15.58 17.38 -1.17
C SER A 168 -14.36 16.95 -2.00
N LEU A 169 -13.57 15.99 -1.52
CA LEU A 169 -12.44 15.42 -2.26
C LEU A 169 -12.87 14.61 -3.49
N ILE A 170 -14.09 14.05 -3.47
CA ILE A 170 -14.67 13.29 -4.58
C ILE A 170 -15.24 14.22 -5.65
N ALA A 171 -15.89 15.32 -5.24
CA ALA A 171 -16.56 16.25 -6.14
C ALA A 171 -15.60 16.95 -7.13
N ASP A 172 -14.34 17.12 -6.75
CA ASP A 172 -13.32 17.79 -7.56
C ASP A 172 -12.62 16.89 -8.61
N HIS A 173 -13.08 15.65 -8.83
CA HIS A 173 -12.34 14.67 -9.62
C HIS A 173 -12.96 14.35 -11.00
N GLU A 174 -12.27 14.74 -12.08
CA GLU A 174 -12.57 14.33 -13.47
C GLU A 174 -11.83 13.03 -13.86
N GLY A 175 -11.77 12.05 -12.96
CA GLY A 175 -11.00 10.82 -13.15
C GLY A 175 -11.84 9.63 -13.65
N VAL A 176 -11.19 8.69 -14.36
CA VAL A 176 -11.79 7.41 -14.78
C VAL A 176 -11.99 6.44 -13.60
N VAL A 177 -11.22 6.62 -12.53
CA VAL A 177 -11.26 5.79 -11.32
C VAL A 177 -12.15 6.45 -10.27
N SER A 178 -12.83 5.64 -9.46
CA SER A 178 -13.61 6.15 -8.31
C SER A 178 -12.72 7.07 -7.47
N PRO A 179 -13.19 8.28 -7.08
CA PRO A 179 -12.33 9.22 -6.36
C PRO A 179 -11.95 8.75 -4.94
N SER A 180 -12.61 7.69 -4.45
CA SER A 180 -12.17 6.96 -3.25
C SER A 180 -10.84 6.23 -3.45
N ILE A 181 -10.59 5.75 -4.67
CA ILE A 181 -9.36 5.05 -5.05
C ILE A 181 -8.23 6.07 -5.31
N SER A 182 -8.56 7.24 -5.86
CA SER A 182 -7.54 8.28 -6.15
C SER A 182 -7.10 9.05 -4.91
N SER A 183 -8.02 9.36 -3.98
CA SER A 183 -7.69 10.05 -2.73
C SER A 183 -7.07 9.13 -1.67
N GLY A 184 -7.34 7.83 -1.74
CA GLY A 184 -6.99 6.87 -0.68
C GLY A 184 -7.83 7.02 0.60
N PHE A 185 -8.81 7.93 0.62
CA PHE A 185 -9.65 8.24 1.78
C PHE A 185 -10.99 7.49 1.71
N SER A 186 -10.99 6.25 2.18
CA SER A 186 -12.16 5.35 2.16
C SER A 186 -13.04 5.46 3.41
N LEU A 187 -14.24 4.87 3.37
CA LEU A 187 -15.10 4.73 4.55
C LEU A 187 -14.44 3.91 5.67
N GLU A 188 -13.64 2.91 5.30
CA GLU A 188 -12.82 2.13 6.24
C GLU A 188 -11.79 3.03 6.94
N CYS A 189 -11.13 3.90 6.18
CA CYS A 189 -10.19 4.90 6.73
C CYS A 189 -10.89 5.84 7.73
N ILE A 190 -12.09 6.33 7.41
CA ILE A 190 -12.90 7.13 8.35
C ILE A 190 -13.16 6.36 9.65
N THR A 191 -13.56 5.09 9.55
CA THR A 191 -13.84 4.25 10.72
C THR A 191 -12.58 4.04 11.57
N GLN A 192 -11.43 3.81 10.92
CA GLN A 192 -10.14 3.70 11.60
C GLN A 192 -9.77 5.01 12.31
N ILE A 193 -9.92 6.17 11.66
CA ILE A 193 -9.65 7.49 12.25
C ILE A 193 -10.49 7.71 13.50
N VAL A 194 -11.79 7.42 13.42
CA VAL A 194 -12.71 7.57 14.56
C VAL A 194 -12.29 6.67 15.73
N ASN A 195 -11.84 5.44 15.46
CA ASN A 195 -11.36 4.53 16.49
C ASN A 195 -10.07 5.05 17.16
N ILE A 196 -9.14 5.63 16.39
CA ILE A 196 -7.86 6.13 16.93
C ILE A 196 -8.01 7.50 17.61
N ALA A 197 -8.99 8.31 17.21
CA ALA A 197 -9.34 9.60 17.81
C ALA A 197 -9.98 9.47 19.21
N SER A 198 -10.06 8.26 19.77
CA SER A 198 -10.38 8.03 21.19
C SER A 198 -9.17 8.22 22.11
N CYS A 199 -7.99 8.52 21.57
CA CYS A 199 -6.72 8.69 22.28
C CYS A 199 -5.92 9.88 21.69
N SER A 200 -4.71 10.12 22.18
CA SER A 200 -3.75 11.05 21.54
C SER A 200 -3.54 10.72 20.05
N LEU A 201 -3.57 11.74 19.19
CA LEU A 201 -3.47 11.60 17.73
C LEU A 201 -2.47 12.58 17.11
N THR A 202 -1.54 12.05 16.29
CA THR A 202 -0.61 12.81 15.41
C THR A 202 -0.93 12.58 13.93
N GLU A 203 -0.32 13.34 13.00
CA GLU A 203 -0.44 13.04 11.57
C GLU A 203 0.23 11.69 11.25
N GLU A 204 1.34 11.37 11.92
CA GLU A 204 1.99 10.06 11.84
C GLU A 204 1.06 8.93 12.28
N ASP A 205 0.29 9.08 13.36
CA ASP A 205 -0.69 8.08 13.78
C ASP A 205 -1.75 7.83 12.70
N ILE A 206 -2.24 8.89 12.06
CA ILE A 206 -3.19 8.80 10.95
C ILE A 206 -2.53 8.03 9.80
N TYR A 207 -1.34 8.43 9.37
CA TYR A 207 -0.59 7.78 8.31
C TYR A 207 -0.35 6.29 8.59
N VAL A 208 0.23 5.97 9.75
CA VAL A 208 0.65 4.62 10.14
C VAL A 208 -0.54 3.68 10.32
N LYS A 209 -1.64 4.15 10.92
CA LYS A 209 -2.79 3.28 11.23
C LYS A 209 -3.78 3.15 10.09
N THR A 210 -3.84 4.15 9.20
CA THR A 210 -4.82 4.17 8.09
C THR A 210 -4.23 3.91 6.71
N ALA A 211 -2.89 3.95 6.58
CA ALA A 211 -2.18 3.89 5.30
C ALA A 211 -2.56 5.02 4.31
N LEU A 212 -3.15 6.12 4.79
CA LEU A 212 -3.44 7.29 3.96
C LEU A 212 -2.13 8.00 3.59
N MET A 213 -1.73 7.96 2.33
CA MET A 213 -0.44 8.52 1.88
C MET A 213 -0.50 10.02 1.53
N ASN A 214 -1.69 10.59 1.37
CA ASN A 214 -1.85 11.98 0.94
C ASN A 214 -1.68 12.95 2.12
N LYS A 215 -0.50 13.57 2.23
CA LYS A 215 -0.17 14.50 3.32
C LYS A 215 -1.17 15.64 3.47
N SER A 216 -1.66 16.23 2.37
CA SER A 216 -2.62 17.33 2.45
C SER A 216 -3.95 16.89 3.07
N VAL A 217 -4.40 15.66 2.77
CA VAL A 217 -5.61 15.10 3.37
C VAL A 217 -5.37 14.75 4.84
N ILE A 218 -4.21 14.19 5.18
CA ILE A 218 -3.83 13.89 6.57
C ILE A 218 -3.87 15.17 7.43
N THR A 219 -3.24 16.26 6.98
CA THR A 219 -3.25 17.53 7.72
C THR A 219 -4.67 18.09 7.89
N GLN A 220 -5.52 18.00 6.86
CA GLN A 220 -6.93 18.40 6.98
C GLN A 220 -7.69 17.54 8.00
N ILE A 221 -7.46 16.23 8.02
CA ILE A 221 -8.07 15.32 9.00
C ILE A 221 -7.59 15.67 10.41
N HIS A 222 -6.29 15.88 10.59
CA HIS A 222 -5.70 16.22 11.89
C HIS A 222 -6.29 17.53 12.45
N GLU A 223 -6.43 18.54 11.60
CA GLU A 223 -7.07 19.82 11.96
C GLU A 223 -8.57 19.65 12.26
N LEU A 224 -9.30 18.82 11.50
CA LEU A 224 -10.71 18.52 11.81
C LEU A 224 -10.87 17.82 13.17
N VAL A 225 -10.00 16.86 13.49
CA VAL A 225 -10.01 16.20 14.80
C VAL A 225 -9.73 17.23 15.90
N ARG A 226 -8.75 18.10 15.70
CA ARG A 226 -8.45 19.20 16.63
C ARG A 226 -9.65 20.10 16.86
N GLN A 227 -10.32 20.54 15.80
CA GLN A 227 -11.52 21.38 15.88
C GLN A 227 -12.62 20.70 16.69
N VAL A 228 -12.94 19.44 16.40
CA VAL A 228 -13.98 18.67 17.10
C VAL A 228 -13.64 18.47 18.58
N VAL A 229 -12.37 18.30 18.93
CA VAL A 229 -11.93 18.18 20.33
C VAL A 229 -12.03 19.52 21.08
N THR A 230 -11.72 20.64 20.41
CA THR A 230 -11.71 21.97 21.05
C THR A 230 -13.06 22.69 21.06
N GLU A 231 -13.96 22.35 20.14
CA GLU A 231 -15.31 22.92 20.10
C GLU A 231 -16.15 22.33 21.25
N PRO A 232 -16.62 23.15 22.22
CA PRO A 232 -17.67 22.69 23.11
C PRO A 232 -18.87 22.36 22.25
N LEU A 233 -19.35 21.11 22.30
CA LEU A 233 -20.55 20.65 21.59
C LEU A 233 -21.68 21.66 21.86
N PHE A 234 -21.87 22.60 20.93
CA PHE A 234 -22.89 23.62 21.06
C PHE A 234 -24.24 22.92 21.03
N GLU A 235 -25.06 23.26 22.01
CA GLU A 235 -26.42 22.77 22.17
C GLU A 235 -27.21 22.89 20.84
N LYS A 236 -27.67 21.74 20.34
CA LYS A 236 -28.84 21.53 19.45
C LYS A 236 -29.06 22.54 18.31
N LYS A 237 -28.82 22.09 17.07
CA LYS A 237 -29.76 21.97 15.93
C LYS A 237 -28.94 21.62 14.68
N ASP A 238 -29.52 20.90 13.73
CA ASP A 238 -28.93 20.43 12.47
C ASP A 238 -28.29 19.02 12.52
N PHE A 239 -28.71 18.15 13.46
CA PHE A 239 -28.58 16.70 13.25
C PHE A 239 -29.77 16.25 12.40
N ASP A 240 -29.61 16.24 11.09
CA ASP A 240 -30.52 15.51 10.20
C ASP A 240 -30.26 14.01 10.39
N ASP A 241 -30.97 13.41 11.35
CA ASP A 241 -30.94 11.99 11.70
C ASP A 241 -31.43 11.06 10.56
N GLU A 242 -31.83 11.62 9.41
CA GLU A 242 -32.48 10.88 8.32
C GLU A 242 -31.50 10.17 7.37
N TYR A 243 -30.18 10.38 7.49
CA TYR A 243 -29.20 9.87 6.50
C TYR A 243 -28.37 8.65 6.93
N TYR A 244 -28.48 8.15 8.17
CA TYR A 244 -27.48 7.21 8.72
C TYR A 244 -27.97 5.81 9.14
N PHE A 245 -29.23 5.45 8.86
CA PHE A 245 -29.78 4.13 9.22
C PHE A 245 -29.87 3.11 8.05
N SER A 246 -29.37 3.41 6.85
CA SER A 246 -29.60 2.52 5.69
C SER A 246 -28.57 1.41 5.46
N ASP A 247 -27.40 1.41 6.11
CA ASP A 247 -26.30 0.50 5.72
C ASP A 247 -25.97 -0.60 6.75
N GLU A 248 -26.89 -0.91 7.67
CA GLU A 248 -26.84 -2.12 8.51
C GLU A 248 -27.94 -3.13 8.15
N SER A 249 -28.11 -3.44 6.86
CA SER A 249 -28.74 -4.71 6.44
C SER A 249 -28.56 -4.93 4.94
N ASN A 250 -27.41 -5.42 4.52
CA ASN A 250 -27.33 -6.32 3.37
C ASN A 250 -26.14 -7.25 3.62
N ASP A 251 -26.49 -8.35 4.28
CA ASP A 251 -25.75 -9.58 4.31
C ASP A 251 -25.55 -9.99 2.83
N ASP A 252 -24.32 -9.85 2.32
CA ASP A 252 -23.91 -10.32 0.98
C ASP A 252 -23.82 -11.86 1.00
N SER A 253 -24.98 -12.49 1.18
CA SER A 253 -25.20 -13.92 1.06
C SER A 253 -26.34 -14.21 0.07
N ASP A 254 -26.19 -13.79 -1.18
CA ASP A 254 -26.84 -14.51 -2.29
C ASP A 254 -26.20 -14.23 -3.67
N PRO A 255 -25.68 -15.26 -4.38
CA PRO A 255 -24.96 -15.11 -5.64
C PRO A 255 -25.88 -15.37 -6.85
N GLU A 256 -27.05 -14.76 -6.97
CA GLU A 256 -27.89 -14.94 -8.17
C GLU A 256 -28.70 -13.69 -8.54
N ASN A 257 -28.05 -12.62 -9.03
CA ASN A 257 -28.74 -11.69 -9.94
C ASN A 257 -27.81 -10.83 -10.81
N SER A 258 -26.96 -11.47 -11.62
CA SER A 258 -26.30 -10.79 -12.75
C SER A 258 -27.04 -11.15 -14.04
N SER A 259 -28.15 -10.47 -14.34
CA SER A 259 -28.66 -10.37 -15.71
C SER A 259 -29.71 -9.25 -15.88
N ARG A 260 -29.27 -7.98 -15.89
CA ARG A 260 -30.11 -6.89 -16.45
C ARG A 260 -29.30 -5.63 -16.75
N TYR A 261 -28.46 -5.68 -17.78
CA TYR A 261 -28.22 -4.50 -18.62
C TYR A 261 -28.82 -4.77 -19.99
N ARG A 262 -30.05 -4.29 -20.18
CA ARG A 262 -30.71 -4.17 -21.48
C ARG A 262 -30.11 -2.96 -22.19
N PHE A 263 -29.37 -3.19 -23.26
CA PHE A 263 -29.19 -2.19 -24.31
C PHE A 263 -30.49 -2.14 -25.12
N SER A 264 -31.10 -0.96 -25.19
CA SER A 264 -32.21 -0.69 -26.10
C SER A 264 -31.64 -0.21 -27.45
N ASN A 265 -31.94 -1.01 -28.45
CA ASN A 265 -31.94 -0.82 -29.91
C ASN A 265 -31.71 0.60 -30.45
N ASP A 266 -30.87 0.66 -31.49
CA ASP A 266 -31.24 1.35 -32.72
C ASP A 266 -31.02 0.43 -33.92
N SER A 267 -31.95 0.51 -34.86
CA SER A 267 -32.30 -0.47 -35.87
C SER A 267 -31.73 -0.20 -37.27
N SER A 268 -31.76 -1.26 -38.08
CA SER A 268 -31.89 -1.32 -39.55
C SER A 268 -30.60 -1.44 -40.39
N GLY A 269 -30.57 -2.50 -41.20
CA GLY A 269 -29.57 -2.76 -42.24
C GLY A 269 -29.42 -4.24 -42.57
N GLU A 270 -30.46 -4.85 -43.14
CA GLU A 270 -30.41 -6.19 -43.78
C GLU A 270 -29.44 -6.19 -44.97
N SER A 271 -28.66 -7.27 -45.14
CA SER A 271 -28.45 -7.98 -46.42
C SER A 271 -27.50 -9.16 -46.25
N ASP A 272 -28.09 -10.35 -46.24
CA ASP A 272 -27.82 -11.50 -47.11
C ASP A 272 -26.39 -11.96 -47.46
N CYS A 273 -26.23 -13.26 -47.23
CA CYS A 273 -25.68 -14.29 -48.13
C CYS A 273 -24.23 -14.81 -47.94
N GLU A 274 -24.23 -16.14 -47.79
CA GLU A 274 -23.22 -17.17 -48.14
C GLU A 274 -22.03 -17.45 -47.22
#